data_AF-A0A7V5WEY0-F1
#
_entry.id   AF-A0A7V5WEY0-F1
#
_cell.length_a   1.000
_cell.length_b   1.000
_cell.length_c   1.000
_cell.angle_alpha   90.00
_cell.angle_beta   90.00
_cell.angle_gamma   90.00
#
_symmetry.space_group_name_H-M   'P 1'
#
loop_
_entity.id
_entity.type
_entity.pdbx_description
1 polymer ?
#
loop_
_entity_poly.entity_id
_entity_poly.type
_entity_poly.pdbx_seq_one_letter_code
_entity_poly.pdbx_strand_id
1 'polypeptide(L)'
;MAAFLKQFYDEAAYIPPEVLLPEQVEEALIIEQWLRGKRGAQVTLHVPRQGQKRELVALAAENAAETLAALRAQWQADAHRQEEAVAELQRALTLPRPPVRIEGYDISTTQGTETVGSMVVFVHAVPRKSAYRRFVIRRTAGVDDYAAMREVLRRRFRRWQMTTSEEAAPGSKERGWAKLPDLLLVDGGRGQLQVAVAVLEEFGLSGRVPVVALAKREEEIFRPGRARPMTLERSSAGLHLLQRVRDEAHRFAISHHRTRRRKAGLASQLDAVPGVGPVRRKALLERFGSLDGVRAASVEELATVVPRTVALAIEEHLH
;
A
#
# COMPACT_ATOMS: atom_id res chain seq x y z
N MET A 1 -29.40 -10.66 4.59
CA MET A 1 -29.41 -11.13 3.18
C MET A 1 -29.64 -10.01 2.14
N ALA A 2 -30.68 -9.18 2.27
CA ALA A 2 -31.01 -8.14 1.25
C ALA A 2 -29.84 -7.22 0.86
N ALA A 3 -29.11 -6.68 1.83
CA ALA A 3 -27.96 -5.81 1.58
C ALA A 3 -26.82 -6.52 0.83
N PHE A 4 -26.59 -7.80 1.16
CA PHE A 4 -25.57 -8.61 0.49
C PHE A 4 -25.91 -8.85 -0.98
N LEU A 5 -27.16 -9.22 -1.30
CA LEU A 5 -27.60 -9.41 -2.69
C LEU A 5 -27.42 -8.13 -3.52
N LYS A 6 -27.80 -6.99 -2.94
CA LYS A 6 -27.61 -5.68 -3.58
C LYS A 6 -26.12 -5.38 -3.82
N GLN A 7 -25.26 -5.56 -2.81
CA GLN A 7 -23.82 -5.32 -2.96
C GLN A 7 -23.16 -6.27 -3.96
N PHE A 8 -23.45 -7.56 -3.86
CA PHE A 8 -22.83 -8.59 -4.70
C PHE A 8 -23.18 -8.40 -6.18
N TYR A 9 -24.47 -8.24 -6.50
CA TYR A 9 -24.91 -8.00 -7.88
C TYR A 9 -24.72 -6.54 -8.33
N ASP A 10 -24.23 -5.66 -7.46
CA ASP A 10 -23.80 -4.33 -7.91
C ASP A 10 -22.53 -4.42 -8.74
N GLU A 11 -21.59 -5.24 -8.27
CA GLU A 11 -20.26 -5.45 -8.85
C GLU A 11 -20.20 -6.66 -9.82
N ALA A 12 -21.18 -7.56 -9.78
CA ALA A 12 -21.17 -8.77 -10.58
C ALA A 12 -21.27 -8.47 -12.09
N ALA A 13 -20.35 -9.06 -12.87
CA ALA A 13 -20.35 -8.97 -14.33
C ALA A 13 -21.52 -9.74 -14.99
N TYR A 14 -22.16 -10.66 -14.27
CA TYR A 14 -23.22 -11.51 -14.79
C TYR A 14 -24.35 -11.70 -13.76
N ILE A 15 -25.59 -11.59 -14.23
CA ILE A 15 -26.81 -11.80 -13.43
C ILE A 15 -27.61 -12.97 -14.05
N PRO A 16 -27.82 -14.08 -13.32
CA PRO A 16 -28.55 -15.24 -13.83
C PRO A 16 -30.08 -14.99 -13.86
N PRO A 17 -30.86 -15.79 -14.61
CA PRO A 17 -32.32 -15.72 -14.62
C PRO A 17 -32.99 -16.18 -13.33
N GLU A 18 -32.35 -17.08 -12.59
CA GLU A 18 -32.85 -17.59 -11.33
C GLU A 18 -31.73 -17.55 -10.30
N VAL A 19 -32.03 -17.01 -9.12
CA VAL A 19 -31.12 -16.98 -7.98
C VAL A 19 -31.76 -17.77 -6.86
N LEU A 20 -31.10 -18.86 -6.45
CA LEU A 20 -31.54 -19.67 -5.33
C LEU A 20 -31.06 -19.06 -4.02
N LEU A 21 -31.97 -18.93 -3.05
CA LEU A 21 -31.69 -18.33 -1.75
C LEU A 21 -31.93 -19.35 -0.61
N PRO A 22 -31.13 -19.30 0.47
CA PRO A 22 -31.32 -20.16 1.64
C PRO A 22 -32.52 -19.75 2.50
N GLU A 23 -32.92 -18.47 2.43
CA GLU A 23 -34.01 -17.90 3.22
C GLU A 23 -34.78 -16.84 2.42
N GLN A 24 -36.02 -16.60 2.83
CA GLN A 24 -36.88 -15.56 2.24
C GLN A 24 -36.33 -14.17 2.58
N VAL A 25 -36.42 -13.24 1.63
CA VAL A 25 -36.01 -11.85 1.82
C VAL A 25 -37.25 -10.96 1.73
N GLU A 26 -37.45 -10.09 2.72
CA GLU A 26 -38.63 -9.21 2.79
C GLU A 26 -38.77 -8.31 1.55
N GLU A 27 -37.64 -7.79 1.05
CA GLU A 27 -37.59 -6.89 -0.11
C GLU A 27 -37.44 -7.63 -1.45
N ALA A 28 -37.80 -8.92 -1.54
CA ALA A 28 -37.54 -9.76 -2.72
C ALA A 28 -38.05 -9.13 -4.03
N LEU A 29 -39.29 -8.60 -4.04
CA LEU A 29 -39.88 -7.97 -5.23
C LEU A 29 -39.09 -6.74 -5.71
N ILE A 30 -38.58 -5.94 -4.77
CA ILE A 30 -37.80 -4.74 -5.08
C ILE A 30 -36.45 -5.15 -5.68
N ILE A 31 -35.82 -6.18 -5.11
CA ILE A 31 -34.53 -6.71 -5.59
C ILE A 31 -34.69 -7.35 -6.97
N GLU A 32 -35.75 -8.12 -7.22
CA GLU A 32 -36.05 -8.70 -8.54
C GLU A 32 -36.23 -7.64 -9.62
N GLN A 33 -36.98 -6.57 -9.34
CA GLN A 33 -37.15 -5.45 -10.27
C GLN A 33 -35.82 -4.75 -10.57
N TRP A 34 -35.02 -4.51 -9.54
CA TRP A 34 -33.69 -3.91 -9.68
C TRP A 34 -32.74 -4.78 -10.51
N LEU A 35 -32.68 -6.09 -10.24
CA LEU A 35 -31.89 -7.06 -11.00
C LEU A 35 -32.37 -7.17 -12.46
N ARG A 36 -33.69 -7.13 -12.69
CA ARG A 36 -34.28 -7.08 -14.03
C ARG A 36 -33.82 -5.84 -14.79
N GLY A 37 -33.79 -4.68 -14.13
CA GLY A 37 -33.29 -3.42 -14.72
C GLY A 37 -31.83 -3.51 -15.14
N LYS A 38 -30.97 -4.12 -14.31
CA LYS A 38 -29.55 -4.32 -14.64
C LYS A 38 -29.31 -5.35 -15.74
N ARG A 39 -30.04 -6.47 -15.71
CA ARG A 39 -29.87 -7.57 -16.67
C ARG A 39 -30.52 -7.28 -18.03
N GLY A 40 -31.60 -6.49 -18.05
CA GLY A 40 -32.46 -6.31 -19.22
C GLY A 40 -33.47 -7.45 -19.45
N ALA A 41 -33.53 -8.45 -18.58
CA ALA A 41 -34.42 -9.61 -18.67
C ALA A 41 -34.93 -10.03 -17.28
N GLN A 42 -36.02 -10.81 -17.22
CA GLN A 42 -36.63 -11.24 -15.96
C GLN A 42 -35.65 -12.05 -15.10
N VAL A 43 -35.57 -11.70 -13.80
CA VAL A 43 -34.79 -12.41 -12.79
C VAL A 43 -35.72 -12.80 -11.65
N THR A 44 -35.64 -14.04 -11.20
CA THR A 44 -36.49 -14.58 -10.12
C THR A 44 -35.63 -14.99 -8.93
N LEU A 45 -36.00 -14.55 -7.73
CA LEU A 45 -35.43 -15.00 -6.47
C LEU A 45 -36.28 -16.17 -5.94
N HIS A 46 -35.66 -17.34 -5.80
CA HIS A 46 -36.38 -18.54 -5.42
C HIS A 46 -35.77 -19.18 -4.17
N VAL A 47 -36.61 -19.49 -3.18
CA VAL A 47 -36.22 -20.24 -1.99
C VAL A 47 -36.76 -21.66 -2.13
N PRO A 48 -35.94 -22.63 -2.58
CA PRO A 48 -36.41 -24.00 -2.75
C PRO A 48 -36.72 -24.62 -1.38
N ARG A 49 -37.87 -25.31 -1.27
CA ARG A 49 -38.27 -26.01 -0.03
C ARG A 49 -37.97 -27.51 -0.06
N GLN A 50 -37.87 -28.11 -1.25
CA GLN A 50 -37.65 -29.54 -1.45
C GLN A 50 -36.99 -29.83 -2.81
N GLY A 51 -36.46 -31.05 -2.97
CA GLY A 51 -35.86 -31.55 -4.22
C GLY A 51 -34.44 -31.03 -4.50
N GLN A 52 -33.94 -31.29 -5.72
CA GLN A 52 -32.55 -31.01 -6.13
C GLN A 52 -32.11 -29.56 -5.89
N LYS A 53 -33.00 -28.58 -6.12
CA LYS A 53 -32.67 -27.16 -5.86
C LYS A 53 -32.40 -26.88 -4.38
N ARG A 54 -33.09 -27.57 -3.47
CA ARG A 54 -32.84 -27.46 -2.02
C ARG A 54 -31.51 -28.10 -1.64
N GLU A 55 -31.21 -29.26 -2.23
CA GLU A 55 -29.92 -29.95 -2.05
C GLU A 55 -28.75 -29.08 -2.54
N LEU A 56 -28.88 -28.40 -3.68
CA LEU A 56 -27.86 -27.46 -4.18
C LEU A 56 -27.61 -26.30 -3.22
N VAL A 57 -28.68 -25.71 -2.66
CA VAL A 57 -28.55 -24.63 -1.67
C VAL A 57 -27.91 -25.14 -0.37
N ALA A 58 -28.24 -26.36 0.06
CA ALA A 58 -27.64 -26.98 1.23
C ALA A 58 -26.14 -27.24 1.02
N LEU A 59 -25.75 -27.83 -0.11
CA LEU A 59 -24.36 -28.06 -0.48
C LEU A 59 -23.56 -26.74 -0.56
N ALA A 60 -24.15 -25.70 -1.16
CA ALA A 60 -23.52 -24.38 -1.21
C ALA A 60 -23.32 -23.78 0.20
N ALA A 61 -24.29 -23.97 1.10
CA ALA A 61 -24.18 -23.52 2.49
C ALA A 61 -23.12 -24.29 3.28
N GLU A 62 -23.01 -25.61 3.08
CA GLU A 62 -21.96 -26.44 3.67
C GLU A 62 -20.57 -25.99 3.19
N ASN A 63 -20.38 -25.85 1.88
CA ASN A 63 -19.13 -25.35 1.29
C ASN A 63 -18.75 -23.95 1.84
N ALA A 64 -19.74 -23.07 1.99
CA ALA A 64 -19.52 -21.74 2.55
C ALA A 64 -19.11 -21.81 4.03
N ALA A 65 -19.72 -22.71 4.81
CA ALA A 65 -19.38 -22.92 6.22
C ALA A 65 -17.97 -23.51 6.38
N GLU A 66 -17.60 -24.51 5.57
CA GLU A 66 -16.25 -25.07 5.55
C GLU A 66 -15.19 -24.04 5.15
N THR A 67 -15.46 -23.26 4.09
CA THR A 67 -14.58 -22.17 3.66
C THR A 67 -14.40 -21.14 4.78
N LEU A 68 -15.49 -20.76 5.46
CA LEU A 68 -15.43 -19.82 6.58
C LEU A 68 -14.64 -20.40 7.76
N ALA A 69 -14.80 -21.69 8.06
CA ALA A 69 -14.04 -22.36 9.11
C ALA A 69 -12.54 -22.39 8.80
N ALA A 70 -12.17 -22.73 7.56
CA ALA A 70 -10.79 -22.71 7.09
C ALA A 70 -10.18 -21.30 7.16
N LEU A 71 -10.90 -20.28 6.71
CA LEU A 71 -10.48 -18.87 6.81
C LEU A 71 -10.26 -18.44 8.26
N ARG A 72 -11.17 -18.81 9.17
CA ARG A 72 -11.03 -18.52 10.61
C ARG A 72 -9.82 -19.21 11.23
N ALA A 73 -9.61 -20.48 10.93
CA ALA A 73 -8.45 -21.23 11.40
C ALA A 73 -7.14 -20.60 10.87
N GLN A 74 -7.12 -20.19 9.60
CA GLN A 74 -5.99 -19.47 9.01
C GLN A 74 -5.73 -18.14 9.73
N TRP A 75 -6.77 -17.34 10.00
CA TRP A 75 -6.62 -16.07 10.72
C TRP A 75 -6.10 -16.27 12.14
N GLN A 76 -6.55 -17.30 12.85
CA GLN A 76 -6.04 -17.63 14.18
C GLN A 76 -4.56 -18.04 14.12
N ALA A 77 -4.19 -18.90 13.17
CA ALA A 77 -2.79 -19.30 12.97
C ALA A 77 -1.90 -18.13 12.55
N ASP A 78 -2.41 -17.19 11.74
CA ASP A 78 -1.71 -15.96 11.38
C ASP A 78 -1.51 -15.05 12.59
N ALA A 79 -2.53 -14.89 13.44
CA ALA A 79 -2.45 -14.10 14.66
C ALA A 79 -1.43 -14.67 15.65
N HIS A 80 -1.46 -15.99 15.87
CA HIS A 80 -0.46 -16.66 16.73
C HIS A 80 0.96 -16.47 16.18
N ARG A 81 1.17 -16.64 14.87
CA ARG A 81 2.48 -16.39 14.24
C ARG A 81 2.93 -14.93 14.36
N GLN A 82 2.00 -13.98 14.31
CA GLN A 82 2.30 -12.55 14.49
C GLN A 82 2.74 -12.25 15.93
N GLU A 83 2.05 -12.81 16.93
CA GLU A 83 2.41 -12.69 18.34
C GLU A 83 3.78 -13.33 18.62
N GLU A 84 4.00 -14.54 18.11
CA GLU A 84 5.27 -15.25 18.20
C GLU A 84 6.43 -14.45 17.58
N ALA A 85 6.24 -13.90 16.38
CA ALA A 85 7.24 -13.07 15.72
C ALA A 85 7.66 -11.86 16.56
N VAL A 86 6.69 -11.17 17.16
CA VAL A 86 6.96 -10.00 18.01
C VAL A 86 7.68 -10.41 19.30
N ALA A 87 7.28 -11.53 19.92
CA ALA A 87 7.93 -12.07 21.11
C ALA A 87 9.35 -12.58 20.85
N GLU A 88 9.60 -13.21 19.70
CA GLU A 88 10.94 -13.59 19.26
C GLU A 88 11.84 -12.37 19.08
N LEU A 89 11.35 -11.32 18.38
CA LEU A 89 12.12 -10.08 18.21
C LEU A 89 12.43 -9.41 19.55
N GLN A 90 11.49 -9.39 20.48
CA GLN A 90 11.75 -8.87 21.83
C GLN A 90 12.94 -9.58 22.48
N ARG A 91 12.91 -10.93 22.50
CA ARG A 91 13.97 -11.74 23.14
C ARG A 91 15.30 -11.57 22.42
N ALA A 92 15.31 -11.71 21.10
CA ALA A 92 16.53 -11.69 20.29
C ALA A 92 17.22 -10.33 20.30
N LEU A 93 16.44 -9.24 20.23
CA LEU A 93 16.97 -7.87 20.25
C LEU A 93 17.10 -7.30 21.67
N THR A 94 16.71 -8.08 22.69
CA THR A 94 16.72 -7.68 24.11
C THR A 94 15.93 -6.38 24.33
N LEU A 95 14.74 -6.29 23.72
CA LEU A 95 13.87 -5.12 23.86
C LEU A 95 13.17 -5.14 25.22
N PRO A 96 12.96 -3.97 25.85
CA PRO A 96 12.29 -3.90 27.15
C PRO A 96 10.84 -4.38 27.11
N ARG A 97 10.19 -4.28 25.94
CA ARG A 97 8.82 -4.71 25.72
C ARG A 97 8.64 -5.25 24.29
N PRO A 98 7.62 -6.09 24.04
CA PRO A 98 7.31 -6.54 22.68
C PRO A 98 7.04 -5.35 21.75
N PRO A 99 7.69 -5.28 20.56
CA PRO A 99 7.53 -4.14 19.68
C PRO A 99 6.18 -4.16 18.96
N VAL A 100 5.22 -3.39 19.48
CA VAL A 100 3.88 -3.28 18.89
C VAL A 100 3.92 -2.49 17.59
N ARG A 101 4.67 -1.38 17.55
CA ARG A 101 4.83 -0.52 16.39
C ARG A 101 6.25 -0.59 15.85
N ILE A 102 6.41 -1.14 14.65
CA ILE A 102 7.69 -1.19 13.94
C ILE A 102 7.64 -0.20 12.77
N GLU A 103 8.63 0.69 12.68
CA GLU A 103 8.80 1.58 11.53
C GLU A 103 9.99 1.13 10.68
N GLY A 104 9.76 0.87 9.39
CA GLY A 104 10.78 0.47 8.43
C GLY A 104 11.12 1.61 7.48
N TYR A 105 12.41 1.83 7.23
CA TYR A 105 12.93 2.90 6.38
C TYR A 105 13.83 2.35 5.28
N ASP A 106 13.59 2.79 4.04
CA ASP A 106 14.42 2.50 2.86
C ASP A 106 14.69 3.78 2.07
N ILE A 107 15.87 3.87 1.44
CA ILE A 107 16.26 4.96 0.56
C ILE A 107 16.43 4.40 -0.85
N SER A 108 15.57 4.86 -1.75
CA SER A 108 15.62 4.50 -3.16
C SER A 108 15.99 5.72 -3.99
N THR A 109 17.05 5.59 -4.77
CA THR A 109 17.47 6.60 -5.74
C THR A 109 17.26 6.08 -7.16
N THR A 110 16.53 6.82 -8.00
CA THR A 110 16.48 6.54 -9.44
C THR A 110 17.62 7.24 -10.15
N GLN A 111 18.36 6.50 -10.99
CA GLN A 111 19.51 6.97 -11.77
C GLN A 111 19.27 8.38 -12.35
N GLY A 112 19.86 9.39 -11.72
CA GLY A 112 19.97 10.75 -12.25
C GLY A 112 18.83 11.74 -12.00
N THR A 113 17.76 11.39 -11.27
CA THR A 113 16.60 12.32 -11.15
C THR A 113 16.09 12.58 -9.74
N GLU A 114 15.84 11.55 -8.93
CA GLU A 114 15.19 11.73 -7.62
C GLU A 114 15.54 10.65 -6.60
N THR A 115 15.81 11.08 -5.37
CA THR A 115 15.94 10.22 -4.19
C THR A 115 14.66 10.30 -3.37
N VAL A 116 14.13 9.14 -2.97
CA VAL A 116 12.91 9.03 -2.18
C VAL A 116 13.18 8.13 -1.00
N GLY A 117 12.93 8.66 0.20
CA GLY A 117 12.81 7.86 1.41
C GLY A 117 11.40 7.31 1.58
N SER A 118 11.29 6.01 1.83
CA SER A 118 10.04 5.37 2.23
C SER A 118 10.04 5.11 3.73
N MET A 119 8.87 5.29 4.34
CA MET A 119 8.59 4.88 5.70
C MET A 119 7.34 4.02 5.69
N VAL A 120 7.48 2.78 6.12
CA VAL A 120 6.37 1.84 6.30
C VAL A 120 6.19 1.55 7.78
N VAL A 121 4.99 1.15 8.15
CA VAL A 121 4.61 0.96 9.54
C VAL A 121 3.92 -0.37 9.67
N PHE A 122 4.40 -1.20 10.59
CA PHE A 122 3.72 -2.41 11.01
C PHE A 122 3.20 -2.20 12.44
N VAL A 123 1.96 -2.62 12.69
CA VAL A 123 1.35 -2.62 14.01
C VAL A 123 0.89 -4.04 14.30
N HIS A 124 1.35 -4.63 15.41
CA HIS A 124 1.16 -6.06 15.72
C HIS A 124 1.58 -6.96 14.55
N ALA A 125 2.76 -6.72 13.97
CA ALA A 125 3.28 -7.47 12.81
C ALA A 125 2.42 -7.41 11.52
N VAL A 126 1.42 -6.52 11.46
CA VAL A 126 0.56 -6.29 10.28
C VAL A 126 0.83 -4.92 9.65
N PRO A 127 0.95 -4.83 8.30
CA PRO A 127 1.10 -3.57 7.58
C PRO A 127 -0.02 -2.55 7.88
N ARG A 128 0.33 -1.37 8.39
CA ARG A 128 -0.60 -0.23 8.56
C ARG A 128 -0.40 0.82 7.47
N LYS A 129 -0.92 0.54 6.28
CA LYS A 129 -0.76 1.38 5.06
C LYS A 129 -1.16 2.85 5.26
N SER A 130 -2.18 3.14 6.08
CA SER A 130 -2.60 4.53 6.38
C SER A 130 -1.51 5.37 7.07
N ALA A 131 -0.56 4.71 7.72
CA ALA A 131 0.55 5.35 8.42
C ALA A 131 1.83 5.44 7.57
N TYR A 132 1.82 4.94 6.34
CA TYR A 132 2.99 5.00 5.45
C TYR A 132 3.25 6.43 4.98
N ARG A 133 4.52 6.76 4.77
CA ARG A 133 4.94 8.11 4.37
C ARG A 133 6.08 8.01 3.36
N ARG A 134 6.10 8.99 2.46
CA ARG A 134 7.20 9.18 1.50
C ARG A 134 7.84 10.53 1.73
N PHE A 135 9.14 10.57 1.53
CA PHE A 135 9.96 11.74 1.70
C PHE A 135 10.71 11.93 0.39
N VAL A 136 10.20 12.82 -0.46
CA VAL A 136 10.93 13.26 -1.65
C VAL A 136 12.05 14.17 -1.18
N ILE A 137 13.28 13.85 -1.58
CA ILE A 137 14.50 14.55 -1.23
C ILE A 137 14.95 15.31 -2.47
N ARG A 138 15.08 16.64 -2.35
CA ARG A 138 15.54 17.51 -3.43
C ARG A 138 17.05 17.71 -3.26
N ARG A 139 17.86 17.18 -4.17
CA ARG A 139 19.32 17.35 -4.18
C ARG A 139 19.84 17.77 -5.55
N THR A 140 20.96 18.49 -5.53
CA THR A 140 21.60 19.12 -6.68
C THR A 140 22.80 18.37 -7.24
N ALA A 141 23.36 17.34 -6.57
CA ALA A 141 24.37 16.45 -7.15
C ALA A 141 24.64 15.21 -6.27
N GLY A 142 24.88 14.05 -6.89
CA GLY A 142 25.39 12.82 -6.26
C GLY A 142 24.36 11.91 -5.58
N VAL A 143 24.67 10.61 -5.52
CA VAL A 143 23.93 9.60 -4.74
C VAL A 143 24.59 9.49 -3.36
N ASP A 144 23.95 10.08 -2.36
CA ASP A 144 24.39 9.96 -0.96
C ASP A 144 23.21 9.51 -0.10
N ASP A 145 23.07 8.20 0.01
CA ASP A 145 22.00 7.52 0.73
C ASP A 145 22.09 7.76 2.24
N TYR A 146 23.28 8.03 2.78
CA TYR A 146 23.45 8.31 4.22
C TYR A 146 22.84 9.66 4.58
N ALA A 147 23.16 10.70 3.83
CA ALA A 147 22.57 12.00 4.13
C ALA A 147 21.09 12.05 3.73
N ALA A 148 20.65 11.26 2.74
CA ALA A 148 19.23 11.07 2.45
C ALA A 148 18.48 10.42 3.63
N MET A 149 19.00 9.33 4.18
CA MET A 149 18.47 8.69 5.39
C MET A 149 18.43 9.65 6.57
N ARG A 150 19.49 10.44 6.77
CA ARG A 150 19.56 11.46 7.82
C ARG A 150 18.44 12.48 7.69
N GLU A 151 18.21 13.00 6.49
CA GLU A 151 17.14 13.97 6.22
C GLU A 151 15.75 13.38 6.51
N VAL A 152 15.50 12.15 6.07
CA VAL A 152 14.22 11.45 6.28
C VAL A 152 13.92 11.30 7.77
N LEU A 153 14.88 10.78 8.53
CA LEU A 153 14.74 10.57 9.97
C LEU A 153 14.60 11.90 10.70
N ARG A 154 15.39 12.93 10.36
CA ARG A 154 15.24 14.28 10.94
C ARG A 154 13.83 14.84 10.69
N ARG A 155 13.32 14.74 9.46
CA ARG A 155 11.96 15.20 9.13
C ARG A 155 10.89 14.42 9.89
N ARG A 156 11.08 13.11 10.10
CA ARG A 156 10.18 12.26 10.89
C ARG A 156 10.12 12.70 12.35
N PHE A 157 11.27 12.88 13.00
CA PHE A 157 11.34 13.17 14.43
C PHE A 157 11.06 14.64 14.76
N ARG A 158 11.38 15.57 13.84
CA ARG A 158 10.93 16.97 13.95
C ARG A 158 9.41 17.07 13.97
N ARG A 159 8.71 16.33 13.10
CA ARG A 159 7.23 16.29 13.12
C ARG A 159 6.69 15.70 14.42
N TRP A 160 7.34 14.64 14.95
CA TRP A 160 6.97 14.09 16.25
C TRP A 160 7.08 15.13 17.37
N GLN A 161 8.19 15.87 17.42
CA GLN A 161 8.43 16.91 18.41
C GLN A 161 7.37 18.01 18.31
N MET A 162 7.10 18.52 17.09
CA MET A 162 6.04 19.52 16.83
C MET A 162 4.63 19.05 17.20
N THR A 163 4.33 17.76 17.04
CA THR A 163 3.01 17.22 17.39
C THR A 163 2.88 16.96 18.90
N THR A 164 4.00 16.81 19.60
CA THR A 164 4.04 16.54 21.05
C THR A 164 4.12 17.85 21.85
N SER A 165 4.61 18.94 21.26
CA SER A 165 4.44 20.29 21.78
C SER A 165 3.01 20.80 21.55
N GLU A 166 2.51 21.66 22.45
CA GLU A 166 1.13 22.21 22.43
C GLU A 166 0.80 23.09 21.21
N GLU A 167 1.75 23.27 20.28
CA GLU A 167 1.58 24.00 19.02
C GLU A 167 0.77 23.22 17.97
N ALA A 168 0.37 21.98 18.26
CA ALA A 168 -0.44 21.18 17.36
C ALA A 168 -1.90 21.67 17.34
N ALA A 169 -2.25 22.48 16.33
CA ALA A 169 -3.62 22.92 16.09
C ALA A 169 -4.62 21.72 16.11
N PRO A 170 -5.74 21.80 16.87
CA PRO A 170 -6.72 20.72 16.93
C PRO A 170 -7.31 20.45 15.54
N GLY A 171 -7.15 19.21 15.05
CA GLY A 171 -7.66 18.76 13.76
C GLY A 171 -6.62 18.61 12.65
N SER A 172 -5.34 18.89 12.91
CA SER A 172 -4.30 18.71 11.89
C SER A 172 -4.07 17.23 11.55
N LYS A 173 -3.72 16.95 10.28
CA LYS A 173 -3.27 15.62 9.80
C LYS A 173 -1.99 15.13 10.52
N GLU A 174 -1.48 15.89 11.48
CA GLU A 174 -0.20 15.68 12.14
C GLU A 174 -0.27 14.71 13.32
N ARG A 175 -1.47 14.43 13.88
CA ARG A 175 -1.66 13.41 14.94
C ARG A 175 -1.05 12.05 14.62
N GLY A 176 -0.92 11.70 13.34
CA GLY A 176 -0.27 10.47 12.89
C GLY A 176 1.23 10.38 13.19
N TRP A 177 1.90 11.50 13.53
CA TRP A 177 3.33 11.58 13.83
C TRP A 177 3.66 11.54 15.33
N ALA A 178 2.65 11.70 16.20
CA ALA A 178 2.80 11.76 17.66
C ALA A 178 3.33 10.44 18.27
N LYS A 179 3.10 9.30 17.60
CA LYS A 179 3.53 7.98 18.10
C LYS A 179 4.96 7.70 17.68
N LEU A 180 5.83 7.39 18.63
CA LEU A 180 7.17 6.84 18.34
C LEU A 180 7.08 5.33 18.05
N PRO A 181 8.00 4.78 17.23
CA PRO A 181 8.12 3.33 17.07
C PRO A 181 8.69 2.67 18.33
N ASP A 182 8.27 1.42 18.56
CA ASP A 182 8.89 0.51 19.54
C ASP A 182 10.15 -0.16 18.99
N LEU A 183 10.27 -0.21 17.66
CA LEU A 183 11.47 -0.63 16.95
C LEU A 183 11.58 0.14 15.64
N LEU A 184 12.73 0.78 15.41
CA LEU A 184 13.10 1.39 14.15
C LEU A 184 14.00 0.44 13.36
N LEU A 185 13.56 0.07 12.16
CA LEU A 185 14.33 -0.74 11.23
C LEU A 185 14.80 0.15 10.06
N VAL A 186 16.11 0.18 9.81
CA VAL A 186 16.65 0.76 8.58
C VAL A 186 17.13 -0.34 7.63
N ASP A 187 16.79 -0.19 6.34
CA ASP A 187 17.36 -1.03 5.29
C ASP A 187 18.80 -0.59 5.02
N GLY A 188 19.74 -1.50 5.20
CA GLY A 188 21.16 -1.23 5.04
C GLY A 188 22.03 -1.87 6.12
N GLY A 189 23.30 -1.49 6.10
CA GLY A 189 24.30 -2.02 7.03
C GLY A 189 24.61 -1.07 8.17
N ARG A 190 25.83 -1.21 8.69
CA ARG A 190 26.35 -0.43 9.81
C ARG A 190 26.35 1.09 9.57
N GLY A 191 26.60 1.55 8.35
CA GLY A 191 26.60 2.98 8.02
C GLY A 191 25.23 3.61 8.22
N GLN A 192 24.19 2.97 7.70
CA GLN A 192 22.79 3.40 7.84
C GLN A 192 22.34 3.36 9.30
N LEU A 193 22.75 2.33 10.04
CA LEU A 193 22.51 2.26 11.48
C LEU A 193 23.09 3.47 12.22
N GLN A 194 24.34 3.83 11.96
CA GLN A 194 24.99 4.96 12.64
C GLN A 194 24.34 6.30 12.31
N VAL A 195 23.85 6.47 11.08
CA VAL A 195 23.03 7.64 10.73
C VAL A 195 21.78 7.70 11.59
N ALA A 196 21.06 6.58 11.75
CA ALA A 196 19.85 6.54 12.56
C ALA A 196 20.12 6.80 14.04
N VAL A 197 21.19 6.20 14.59
CA VAL A 197 21.62 6.45 15.98
C VAL A 197 21.92 7.93 16.22
N ALA A 198 22.73 8.56 15.35
CA ALA A 198 23.07 9.97 15.49
C ALA A 198 21.84 10.90 15.42
N VAL A 199 20.83 10.56 14.60
CA VAL A 199 19.58 11.33 14.56
C VAL A 199 18.75 11.09 15.82
N LEU A 200 18.68 9.87 16.35
CA LEU A 200 17.97 9.63 17.61
C LEU A 200 18.62 10.39 18.78
N GLU A 201 19.95 10.48 18.80
CA GLU A 201 20.70 11.30 19.76
C GLU A 201 20.34 12.79 19.64
N GLU A 202 20.30 13.34 18.43
CA GLU A 202 19.92 14.73 18.16
C GLU A 202 18.55 15.12 18.73
N PHE A 203 17.59 14.18 18.75
CA PHE A 203 16.25 14.40 19.27
C PHE A 203 16.06 13.91 20.73
N GLY A 204 17.12 13.50 21.42
CA GLY A 204 17.04 13.01 22.80
C GLY A 204 16.23 11.70 22.94
N LEU A 205 16.21 10.88 21.88
CA LEU A 205 15.47 9.62 21.80
C LEU A 205 16.36 8.38 22.00
N SER A 206 17.65 8.57 22.24
CA SER A 206 18.58 7.51 22.61
C SER A 206 18.08 6.76 23.84
N GLY A 207 18.06 5.42 23.76
CA GLY A 207 17.53 4.55 24.81
C GLY A 207 15.99 4.49 24.90
N ARG A 208 15.25 5.39 24.24
CA ARG A 208 13.78 5.34 24.17
C ARG A 208 13.28 4.61 22.94
N VAL A 209 13.96 4.79 21.80
CA VAL A 209 13.61 4.15 20.53
C VAL A 209 14.71 3.15 20.17
N PRO A 210 14.48 1.84 20.34
CA PRO A 210 15.37 0.82 19.83
C PRO A 210 15.51 0.91 18.30
N VAL A 211 16.74 0.78 17.80
CA VAL A 211 17.03 0.82 16.36
C VAL A 211 17.92 -0.34 15.96
N VAL A 212 17.62 -0.93 14.79
CA VAL A 212 18.43 -1.96 14.14
C VAL A 212 18.53 -1.70 12.65
N ALA A 213 19.57 -2.23 12.02
CA ALA A 213 19.67 -2.28 10.56
C ALA A 213 19.69 -3.73 10.08
N LEU A 214 19.06 -3.99 8.94
CA LEU A 214 19.03 -5.32 8.31
C LEU A 214 19.70 -5.26 6.94
N ALA A 215 20.81 -5.98 6.79
CA ALA A 215 21.54 -6.04 5.52
C ALA A 215 21.03 -7.16 4.60
N LYS A 216 20.91 -6.86 3.30
CA LYS A 216 20.26 -7.72 2.31
C LYS A 216 20.95 -9.04 1.96
N ARG A 217 22.28 -9.16 2.12
CA ARG A 217 23.03 -10.34 1.63
C ARG A 217 22.87 -11.57 2.53
N GLU A 218 22.99 -11.37 3.84
CA GLU A 218 22.99 -12.47 4.82
C GLU A 218 21.92 -12.29 5.91
N GLU A 219 21.02 -11.31 5.74
CA GLU A 219 19.99 -10.97 6.72
C GLU A 219 20.60 -10.66 8.10
N GLU A 220 21.81 -10.08 8.06
CA GLU A 220 22.57 -9.67 9.22
C GLU A 220 21.90 -8.48 9.90
N ILE A 221 21.67 -8.61 11.20
CA ILE A 221 21.09 -7.59 12.04
C ILE A 221 22.21 -6.85 12.77
N PHE A 222 22.34 -5.56 12.46
CA PHE A 222 23.28 -4.66 13.14
C PHE A 222 22.58 -3.94 14.29
N ARG A 223 23.24 -3.88 15.45
CA ARG A 223 22.74 -3.25 16.67
C ARG A 223 23.71 -2.16 17.15
N PRO A 224 23.20 -1.04 17.73
CA PRO A 224 24.05 0.00 18.31
C PRO A 224 24.99 -0.58 19.38
N GLY A 225 26.24 -0.10 19.41
CA GLY A 225 27.24 -0.53 20.39
C GLY A 225 27.76 -1.97 20.23
N ARG A 226 27.38 -2.70 19.18
CA ARG A 226 27.86 -4.07 18.92
C ARG A 226 28.73 -4.12 17.66
N ALA A 227 29.95 -4.65 17.81
CA ALA A 227 30.92 -4.71 16.72
C ALA A 227 30.62 -5.78 15.67
N ARG A 228 29.95 -6.88 16.03
CA ARG A 228 29.54 -7.95 15.12
C ARG A 228 28.03 -7.93 14.90
N PRO A 229 27.56 -8.16 13.67
CA PRO A 229 26.14 -8.40 13.43
C PRO A 229 25.70 -9.69 14.12
N MET A 230 24.40 -9.83 14.32
CA MET A 230 23.78 -11.08 14.72
C MET A 230 22.92 -11.62 13.58
N THR A 231 22.72 -12.93 13.58
CA THR A 231 21.76 -13.61 12.71
C THR A 231 20.68 -14.24 13.56
N LEU A 232 19.51 -14.43 12.98
CA LEU A 232 18.45 -15.26 13.54
C LEU A 232 18.36 -16.55 12.72
N GLU A 233 17.79 -17.59 13.32
CA GLU A 233 17.46 -18.81 12.58
C GLU A 233 16.59 -18.48 11.36
N ARG A 234 16.86 -19.13 10.23
CA ARG A 234 16.15 -18.84 8.97
C ARG A 234 14.65 -19.10 9.06
N SER A 235 14.24 -19.99 9.95
CA SER A 235 12.83 -20.32 10.24
C SER A 235 12.17 -19.37 11.24
N SER A 236 12.92 -18.47 11.89
CA SER A 236 12.40 -17.56 12.91
C SER A 236 11.28 -16.68 12.37
N ALA A 237 10.15 -16.67 13.08
CA ALA A 237 9.04 -15.79 12.80
C ALA A 237 9.45 -14.31 12.95
N GLY A 238 10.34 -14.00 13.89
CA GLY A 238 10.93 -12.68 14.08
C GLY A 238 11.76 -12.22 12.88
N LEU A 239 12.60 -13.09 12.32
CA LEU A 239 13.38 -12.77 11.11
C LEU A 239 12.46 -12.47 9.92
N HIS A 240 11.48 -13.34 9.69
CA HIS A 240 10.50 -13.16 8.62
C HIS A 240 9.72 -11.84 8.77
N LEU A 241 9.45 -11.40 10.00
CA LEU A 241 8.84 -10.10 10.25
C LEU A 241 9.76 -8.94 9.83
N LEU A 242 11.05 -8.95 10.20
CA LEU A 242 11.99 -7.90 9.78
C LEU A 242 12.14 -7.85 8.25
N GLN A 243 12.23 -9.01 7.61
CA GLN A 243 12.26 -9.12 6.15
C GLN A 243 11.00 -8.52 5.52
N ARG A 244 9.81 -8.87 6.01
CA ARG A 244 8.54 -8.30 5.54
C ARG A 244 8.50 -6.78 5.68
N VAL A 245 9.02 -6.23 6.78
CA VAL A 245 9.09 -4.78 6.99
C VAL A 245 10.03 -4.13 5.96
N ARG A 246 11.23 -4.69 5.75
CA ARG A 246 12.20 -4.22 4.75
C ARG A 246 11.63 -4.28 3.34
N ASP A 247 11.14 -5.45 2.93
CA ASP A 247 10.65 -5.69 1.58
C ASP A 247 9.43 -4.81 1.26
N GLU A 248 8.59 -4.54 2.27
CA GLU A 248 7.48 -3.60 2.14
C GLU A 248 7.95 -2.14 2.02
N ALA A 249 9.01 -1.73 2.75
CA ALA A 249 9.63 -0.41 2.62
C ALA A 249 10.19 -0.21 1.20
N HIS A 250 10.90 -1.22 0.69
CA HIS A 250 11.45 -1.24 -0.65
C HIS A 250 10.35 -1.22 -1.73
N ARG A 251 9.32 -2.07 -1.59
CA ARG A 251 8.16 -2.10 -2.49
C ARG A 251 7.44 -0.75 -2.54
N PHE A 252 7.25 -0.11 -1.38
CA PHE A 252 6.57 1.18 -1.28
C PHE A 252 7.38 2.33 -1.91
N ALA A 253 8.71 2.24 -1.90
CA ALA A 253 9.61 3.13 -2.63
C ALA A 253 9.52 2.90 -4.15
N ILE A 254 9.66 1.66 -4.61
CA ILE A 254 9.58 1.30 -6.04
C ILE A 254 8.25 1.72 -6.66
N SER A 255 7.13 1.51 -5.97
CA SER A 255 5.81 1.86 -6.51
C SER A 255 5.70 3.35 -6.82
N HIS A 256 6.36 4.21 -6.02
CA HIS A 256 6.41 5.65 -6.27
C HIS A 256 7.13 5.98 -7.58
N HIS A 257 8.32 5.40 -7.78
CA HIS A 257 9.09 5.60 -9.01
C HIS A 257 8.37 5.02 -10.22
N ARG A 258 7.62 3.91 -10.10
CA ARG A 258 6.81 3.37 -11.20
C ARG A 258 5.66 4.31 -11.57
N THR A 259 4.88 4.80 -10.61
CA THR A 259 3.79 5.75 -10.88
C THR A 259 4.32 7.05 -11.47
N ARG A 260 5.44 7.56 -10.95
CA ARG A 260 6.02 8.82 -11.43
C ARG A 260 6.71 8.67 -12.79
N ARG A 261 7.46 7.60 -13.05
CA ARG A 261 8.00 7.31 -14.39
C ARG A 261 6.89 7.15 -15.42
N ARG A 262 5.79 6.47 -15.06
CA ARG A 262 4.60 6.40 -15.93
C ARG A 262 4.09 7.80 -16.25
N LYS A 263 3.95 8.69 -15.26
CA LYS A 263 3.50 10.09 -15.47
C LYS A 263 4.52 10.95 -16.24
N ALA A 264 5.81 10.79 -16.01
CA ALA A 264 6.88 11.56 -16.66
C ALA A 264 7.12 11.11 -18.11
N GLY A 265 7.11 9.80 -18.36
CA GLY A 265 7.12 9.23 -19.72
C GLY A 265 5.87 9.62 -20.52
N LEU A 266 4.70 9.62 -19.87
CA LEU A 266 3.44 10.20 -20.40
C LEU A 266 3.62 11.65 -20.84
N ALA A 267 4.21 12.47 -19.96
CA ALA A 267 4.37 13.89 -20.17
C ALA A 267 5.36 14.18 -21.32
N SER A 268 6.46 13.44 -21.40
CA SER A 268 7.52 13.64 -22.39
C SER A 268 7.13 13.24 -23.82
N GLN A 269 6.25 12.25 -24.00
CA GLN A 269 5.81 11.83 -25.32
C GLN A 269 4.80 12.81 -25.93
N LEU A 270 3.89 13.36 -25.10
CA LEU A 270 2.97 14.42 -25.53
C LEU A 270 3.67 15.76 -25.73
N ASP A 271 4.72 16.06 -24.95
CA ASP A 271 5.52 17.28 -25.11
C ASP A 271 6.36 17.29 -26.39
N ALA A 272 6.66 16.12 -26.96
CA ALA A 272 7.34 16.00 -28.24
C ALA A 272 6.43 16.32 -29.43
N VAL A 273 5.09 16.31 -29.24
CA VAL A 273 4.13 16.58 -30.31
C VAL A 273 4.03 18.09 -30.58
N PRO A 274 4.31 18.53 -31.82
CA PRO A 274 4.17 19.94 -32.20
C PRO A 274 2.75 20.47 -31.90
N GLY A 275 2.67 21.55 -31.13
CA GLY A 275 1.38 22.18 -30.79
C GLY A 275 0.69 21.62 -29.53
N VAL A 276 1.25 20.62 -28.85
CA VAL A 276 0.76 20.14 -27.54
C VAL A 276 1.53 20.83 -26.40
N GLY A 277 1.01 21.98 -25.96
CA GLY A 277 1.52 22.67 -24.78
C GLY A 277 1.01 22.09 -23.45
N PRO A 278 1.52 22.58 -22.30
CA PRO A 278 1.14 22.10 -20.96
C PRO A 278 -0.36 22.16 -20.66
N VAL A 279 -1.07 23.16 -21.20
CA VAL A 279 -2.53 23.31 -21.04
C VAL A 279 -3.30 22.22 -21.78
N ARG A 280 -2.96 21.98 -23.05
CA ARG A 280 -3.61 20.97 -23.89
C ARG A 280 -3.33 19.55 -23.39
N ARG A 281 -2.10 19.29 -22.95
CA ARG A 281 -1.72 18.04 -22.29
C ARG A 281 -2.57 17.75 -21.05
N LYS A 282 -2.75 18.75 -20.18
CA LYS A 282 -3.55 18.58 -18.96
C LYS A 282 -5.00 18.20 -19.33
N ALA A 283 -5.59 18.90 -20.29
CA ALA A 283 -6.94 18.64 -20.76
C ALA A 283 -7.10 17.23 -21.36
N LEU A 284 -6.12 16.78 -22.17
CA LEU A 284 -6.11 15.42 -22.73
C LEU A 284 -6.03 14.35 -21.63
N LEU A 285 -5.14 14.53 -20.65
CA LEU A 285 -5.01 13.58 -19.54
C LEU A 285 -6.21 13.58 -18.58
N GLU A 286 -6.90 14.71 -18.43
CA GLU A 286 -8.15 14.78 -17.66
C GLU A 286 -9.29 14.05 -18.37
N ARG A 287 -9.38 14.16 -19.69
CA ARG A 287 -10.44 13.53 -20.48
C ARG A 287 -10.24 12.03 -20.69
N PHE A 288 -9.01 11.61 -20.99
CA PHE A 288 -8.67 10.23 -21.40
C PHE A 288 -7.92 9.44 -20.31
N GLY A 289 -7.58 10.09 -19.19
CA GLY A 289 -7.02 9.47 -17.99
C GLY A 289 -5.54 9.09 -18.07
N SER A 290 -5.06 8.58 -19.20
CA SER A 290 -3.68 8.14 -19.41
C SER A 290 -3.22 8.32 -20.88
N LEU A 291 -1.92 8.18 -21.17
CA LEU A 291 -1.43 8.16 -22.56
C LEU A 291 -2.03 6.99 -23.33
N ASP A 292 -2.17 5.82 -22.70
CA ASP A 292 -2.78 4.67 -23.34
C ASP A 292 -4.24 4.96 -23.72
N GLY A 293 -4.95 5.75 -22.90
CA GLY A 293 -6.27 6.26 -23.25
C GLY A 293 -6.25 7.28 -24.40
N VAL A 294 -5.23 8.14 -24.47
CA VAL A 294 -5.03 9.08 -25.59
C VAL A 294 -4.66 8.34 -26.88
N ARG A 295 -3.83 7.29 -26.81
CA ARG A 295 -3.45 6.42 -27.93
C ARG A 295 -4.60 5.52 -28.37
N ALA A 296 -5.53 5.18 -27.48
CA ALA A 296 -6.70 4.39 -27.86
C ALA A 296 -7.83 5.25 -28.46
N ALA A 297 -7.76 6.58 -28.31
CA ALA A 297 -8.80 7.51 -28.74
C ALA A 297 -8.68 7.81 -30.24
N SER A 298 -9.82 7.95 -30.93
CA SER A 298 -9.83 8.34 -32.35
C SER A 298 -9.50 9.83 -32.54
N VAL A 299 -9.13 10.23 -33.76
CA VAL A 299 -8.89 11.65 -34.10
C VAL A 299 -10.09 12.52 -33.75
N GLU A 300 -11.30 12.01 -33.97
CA GLU A 300 -12.55 12.70 -33.67
C GLU A 300 -12.71 12.93 -32.17
N GLU A 301 -12.37 11.93 -31.35
CA GLU A 301 -12.40 12.05 -29.89
C GLU A 301 -11.34 13.03 -29.39
N LEU A 302 -10.12 12.95 -29.92
CA LEU A 302 -9.03 13.88 -29.60
C LEU A 302 -9.37 15.32 -30.00
N ALA A 303 -10.03 15.51 -31.14
CA ALA A 303 -10.46 16.80 -31.66
C ALA A 303 -11.54 17.49 -30.79
N THR A 304 -12.17 16.77 -29.85
CA THR A 304 -13.08 17.39 -28.87
C THR A 304 -12.35 18.21 -27.80
N VAL A 305 -11.05 17.93 -27.59
CA VAL A 305 -10.23 18.56 -26.54
C VAL A 305 -9.16 19.48 -27.11
N VAL A 306 -8.64 19.17 -28.29
CA VAL A 306 -7.59 19.96 -28.97
C VAL A 306 -7.99 20.27 -30.42
N PRO A 307 -7.42 21.31 -31.06
CA PRO A 307 -7.68 21.57 -32.46
C PRO A 307 -7.37 20.35 -33.33
N ARG A 308 -8.14 20.13 -34.39
CA ARG A 308 -8.01 18.94 -35.27
C ARG A 308 -6.60 18.75 -35.83
N THR A 309 -5.88 19.84 -36.10
CA THR A 309 -4.47 19.81 -36.53
C THR A 309 -3.54 19.21 -35.49
N VAL A 310 -3.81 19.44 -34.20
CA VAL A 310 -3.05 18.88 -33.08
C VAL A 310 -3.48 17.43 -32.82
N ALA A 311 -4.76 17.09 -33.00
CA ALA A 311 -5.24 15.72 -32.88
C ALA A 311 -4.57 14.79 -33.90
N LEU A 312 -4.45 15.22 -35.16
CA LEU A 312 -3.73 14.50 -36.21
C LEU A 312 -2.24 14.36 -35.89
N ALA A 313 -1.60 15.42 -35.40
CA ALA A 313 -0.20 15.35 -34.97
C ALA A 313 0.01 14.39 -33.79
N ILE A 314 -0.97 14.24 -32.89
CA ILE A 314 -0.92 13.26 -31.80
C ILE A 314 -1.03 11.83 -32.33
N GLU A 315 -1.96 11.59 -33.27
CA GLU A 315 -2.13 10.27 -33.90
C GLU A 315 -0.85 9.85 -34.62
N GLU A 316 -0.28 10.72 -35.46
CA GLU A 316 0.95 10.46 -36.23
C GLU A 316 2.19 10.20 -35.36
N HIS A 317 2.26 10.80 -34.16
CA HIS A 317 3.43 10.69 -33.30
C HIS A 317 3.34 9.54 -32.27
N LEU A 318 2.13 9.04 -31.99
CA LEU A 318 1.89 8.03 -30.96
C LEU A 318 1.50 6.65 -31.50
N HIS A 319 1.19 6.53 -32.79
CA HIS A 319 0.91 5.29 -33.52
C HIS A 319 2.01 4.98 -34.53
#